data_AF-A0A3D4X1Q8-F1
#
_entry.id   AF-A0A3D4X1Q8-F1
#
_cell.length_a   1.000
_cell.length_b   1.000
_cell.length_c   1.000
_cell.angle_alpha   90.00
_cell.angle_beta   90.00
_cell.angle_gamma   90.00
#
_symmetry.space_group_name_H-M   'P 1'
#
loop_
_entity.id
_entity.type
_entity.pdbx_description
1 polymer ?
#
loop_
_entity_poly.entity_id
_entity_poly.type
_entity_poly.pdbx_seq_one_letter_code
_entity_poly.pdbx_strand_id
1 'polypeptide(L)'
;MSCPLEVARLKAIHDESNSDGYDEGHCHRCGGPNLPWSAPSPLWNEVMRCGDINGGPEPFSGIICPTCFMLLAQEAGIGSFWRLYATRVHRPLQTVTPSGRVWNEQTWKFEEPPKPSPTVGEHQ
;
A
#
# COMPACT_ATOMS: atom_id res chain seq x y z
N MET A 1 2.23 -27.26 6.48
CA MET A 1 3.23 -26.17 6.33
C MET A 1 2.76 -25.08 7.28
N SER A 2 3.54 -24.76 8.32
CA SER A 2 3.13 -23.81 9.38
C SER A 2 3.20 -22.38 8.85
N CYS A 3 2.25 -21.52 9.25
CA CYS A 3 2.25 -20.11 8.88
C CYS A 3 3.49 -19.41 9.50
N PRO A 4 4.32 -18.71 8.74
CA PRO A 4 5.55 -18.08 9.26
C PRO A 4 5.32 -16.92 10.24
N LEU A 5 4.06 -16.53 10.50
CA LEU A 5 3.70 -15.44 11.41
C LEU A 5 3.76 -15.79 12.91
N GLU A 6 4.25 -16.99 13.28
CA GLU A 6 4.34 -17.46 14.67
C GLU A 6 5.27 -16.60 15.59
N VAL A 7 5.92 -15.56 15.06
CA VAL A 7 6.91 -14.73 15.80
C VAL A 7 6.38 -13.32 16.18
N ALA A 8 5.17 -12.91 15.80
CA ALA A 8 4.65 -11.59 16.17
C ALA A 8 3.90 -11.58 17.52
N ARG A 9 4.58 -11.98 18.61
CA ARG A 9 4.01 -11.91 19.96
C ARG A 9 4.20 -10.51 20.56
N LEU A 10 3.33 -9.57 20.21
CA LEU A 10 3.24 -8.26 20.88
C LEU A 10 1.92 -8.18 21.67
N LYS A 11 2.07 -7.93 22.97
CA LYS A 11 0.98 -7.80 23.96
C LYS A 11 0.10 -6.61 23.59
N ALA A 12 -1.15 -6.89 23.21
CA ALA A 12 -2.21 -5.88 23.22
C ALA A 12 -2.62 -5.64 24.68
N ILE A 13 -2.44 -4.41 25.16
CA ILE A 13 -3.03 -3.94 26.41
C ILE A 13 -4.48 -3.58 26.07
N HIS A 14 -5.42 -4.32 26.65
CA HIS A 14 -6.84 -4.03 26.59
C HIS A 14 -7.14 -2.77 27.39
N ASP A 15 -7.86 -1.83 26.78
CA ASP A 15 -8.70 -0.87 27.49
C ASP A 15 -10.13 -1.06 26.97
N GLU A 16 -11.02 -1.48 27.85
CA GLU A 16 -12.41 -1.82 27.53
C GLU A 16 -13.27 -0.55 27.60
N SER A 17 -13.70 -0.05 26.44
CA SER A 17 -14.89 0.80 26.39
C SER A 17 -15.79 0.37 25.24
N ASN A 18 -17.01 0.03 25.63
CA ASN A 18 -18.09 -0.56 24.86
C ASN A 18 -18.61 0.41 23.76
N SER A 19 -18.46 0.04 22.47
CA SER A 19 -19.33 0.53 21.40
C SER A 19 -19.41 -0.52 20.29
N ASP A 20 -20.62 -0.97 19.96
CA ASP A 20 -20.94 -1.87 18.83
C ASP A 20 -20.74 -1.20 17.44
N GLY A 21 -19.73 -0.35 17.30
CA GLY A 21 -19.25 0.21 16.06
C GLY A 21 -17.78 -0.14 15.94
N TYR A 22 -17.43 -1.02 15.01
CA TYR A 22 -16.03 -1.19 14.62
C TYR A 22 -15.54 0.18 14.16
N ASP A 23 -14.71 0.83 14.98
CA ASP A 23 -14.13 2.11 14.63
C ASP A 23 -13.06 1.89 13.57
N GLU A 24 -13.52 1.73 12.33
CA GLU A 24 -12.68 1.59 11.14
C GLU A 24 -11.80 2.82 10.91
N GLY A 25 -11.98 3.90 11.68
CA GLY A 25 -11.15 5.10 11.65
C GLY A 25 -9.78 4.92 12.30
N HIS A 26 -9.56 3.84 13.06
CA HIS A 26 -8.30 3.59 13.75
C HIS A 26 -7.72 2.19 13.46
N CYS A 27 -6.40 2.09 13.51
CA CYS A 27 -5.66 0.86 13.30
C CYS A 27 -5.67 0.03 14.58
N HIS A 28 -6.21 -1.18 14.54
CA HIS A 28 -6.27 -2.08 15.69
C HIS A 28 -4.88 -2.58 16.14
N ARG A 29 -3.84 -2.45 15.31
CA ARG A 29 -2.46 -2.84 15.65
C ARG A 29 -1.69 -1.72 16.37
N CYS A 30 -1.86 -0.46 15.98
CA CYS A 30 -1.03 0.66 16.47
C CYS A 30 -1.81 1.83 17.07
N GLY A 31 -3.14 1.81 17.04
CA GLY A 31 -4.00 2.90 17.50
C GLY A 31 -3.99 4.16 16.62
N GLY A 32 -3.12 4.23 15.60
CA GLY A 32 -3.04 5.36 14.67
C GLY A 32 -4.22 5.44 13.70
N PRO A 33 -4.32 6.50 12.89
CA PRO A 33 -5.42 6.68 11.94
C PRO A 33 -5.41 5.61 10.86
N ASN A 34 -6.60 5.13 10.49
CA ASN A 34 -6.84 4.26 9.35
C ASN A 34 -7.56 5.04 8.25
N LEU A 35 -6.77 5.66 7.35
CA LEU A 35 -7.31 6.35 6.17
C LEU A 35 -7.94 5.35 5.21
N PRO A 36 -8.97 5.71 4.42
CA PRO A 36 -9.52 4.82 3.40
C PRO A 36 -8.44 4.32 2.43
N TRP A 37 -8.25 3.01 2.36
CA TRP A 37 -7.24 2.37 1.52
C TRP A 37 -7.67 0.96 1.17
N SER A 38 -7.00 0.35 0.19
CA SER A 38 -7.20 -1.05 -0.15
C SER A 38 -5.91 -1.70 -0.61
N ALA A 39 -5.83 -3.02 -0.40
CA ALA A 39 -4.86 -3.90 -1.05
C ALA A 39 -5.61 -4.86 -1.98
N PRO A 40 -4.94 -5.43 -3.00
CA PRO A 40 -5.50 -6.56 -3.74
C PRO A 40 -5.89 -7.69 -2.78
N SER A 41 -7.09 -8.26 -2.92
CA SER A 41 -7.60 -9.29 -1.99
C SER A 41 -6.66 -10.48 -1.80
N PRO A 42 -5.97 -11.01 -2.83
CA PRO A 42 -4.98 -12.08 -2.62
C PRO A 42 -3.83 -11.65 -1.71
N LEU A 43 -3.31 -10.42 -1.88
CA LEU A 43 -2.24 -9.89 -1.03
C LEU A 43 -2.75 -9.64 0.39
N TRP A 44 -3.98 -9.14 0.54
CA TRP A 44 -4.61 -8.97 1.84
C TRP A 44 -4.70 -10.31 2.59
N ASN A 45 -5.23 -11.34 1.94
CA ASN A 45 -5.39 -12.67 2.52
C ASN A 45 -4.04 -13.30 2.88
N GLU A 46 -3.03 -13.14 2.03
CA GLU A 46 -1.68 -13.62 2.31
C GLU A 46 -1.13 -13.02 3.62
N VAL A 47 -1.29 -11.70 3.79
CA VAL A 47 -0.74 -10.96 4.94
C VAL A 47 -1.58 -11.16 6.22
N MET A 48 -2.90 -11.10 6.11
CA MET A 48 -3.80 -11.04 7.27
C MET A 48 -4.38 -12.40 7.65
N ARG A 49 -4.44 -13.35 6.71
CA ARG A 49 -5.11 -14.66 6.87
C ARG A 49 -4.20 -15.85 6.54
N CYS A 50 -2.88 -15.65 6.55
CA CYS A 50 -1.92 -16.69 6.19
C CYS A 50 -2.20 -17.34 4.82
N GLY A 51 -2.74 -16.58 3.86
CA GLY A 51 -3.08 -17.06 2.53
C GLY A 51 -4.41 -17.82 2.41
N ASP A 52 -5.11 -18.06 3.52
CA ASP A 52 -6.40 -18.75 3.48
C ASP A 52 -7.55 -17.80 3.12
N ILE A 53 -8.11 -18.01 1.93
CA ILE A 53 -9.27 -17.27 1.42
C ILE A 53 -10.53 -17.54 2.25
N ASN A 54 -10.64 -18.71 2.88
CA ASN A 54 -11.81 -19.12 3.65
C ASN A 54 -11.76 -18.66 5.12
N GLY A 55 -10.67 -18.00 5.52
CA GLY A 55 -10.42 -17.63 6.92
C GLY A 55 -9.83 -18.81 7.68
N GLY A 56 -8.50 -18.88 7.71
CA GLY A 56 -7.77 -19.78 8.61
C GLY A 56 -7.83 -19.27 10.06
N PRO A 57 -7.13 -19.92 11.01
CA PRO A 57 -6.93 -19.35 12.34
C PRO A 57 -6.21 -18.00 12.18
N GLU A 58 -6.97 -16.91 12.22
CA GLU A 58 -6.46 -15.59 11.89
C GLU A 58 -5.35 -15.22 12.88
N PRO A 59 -4.12 -14.91 12.43
CA PRO A 59 -3.12 -14.33 13.32
C PRO A 59 -3.54 -12.93 13.78
N PHE A 60 -4.36 -12.23 12.98
CA PHE A 60 -4.84 -10.88 13.26
C PHE A 60 -6.29 -10.68 12.78
N SER A 61 -7.22 -10.53 13.71
CA SER A 61 -8.60 -10.11 13.45
C SER A 61 -8.74 -8.60 13.69
N GLY A 62 -8.80 -7.79 12.63
CA GLY A 62 -9.01 -6.35 12.78
C GLY A 62 -8.63 -5.51 11.56
N ILE A 63 -9.07 -4.26 11.57
CA ILE A 63 -8.69 -3.26 10.57
C ILE A 63 -7.33 -2.68 10.95
N ILE A 64 -6.45 -2.55 9.95
CA ILE A 64 -5.11 -1.99 10.14
C ILE A 64 -4.82 -0.91 9.10
N CYS A 65 -3.98 0.05 9.49
CA CYS A 65 -3.51 1.08 8.58
C CYS A 65 -2.53 0.52 7.53
N PRO A 66 -2.31 1.22 6.40
CA PRO A 66 -1.39 0.79 5.35
C PRO A 66 0.01 0.49 5.89
N THR A 67 0.51 1.29 6.83
CA THR A 67 1.85 1.11 7.40
C THR A 67 1.96 -0.22 8.15
N CYS A 68 1.00 -0.53 9.02
CA CYS A 68 0.99 -1.79 9.74
C CYS A 68 0.89 -2.99 8.80
N PHE A 69 0.14 -2.87 7.70
CA PHE A 69 0.03 -3.90 6.68
C PHE A 69 1.37 -4.13 5.97
N MET A 70 2.02 -3.05 5.53
CA MET A 70 3.33 -3.12 4.85
C MET A 70 4.40 -3.75 5.75
N LEU A 71 4.38 -3.44 7.05
CA LEU A 71 5.31 -4.04 8.02
C LEU A 71 5.05 -5.55 8.18
N LEU A 72 3.80 -5.98 8.34
CA LEU A 72 3.48 -7.42 8.41
C LEU A 72 3.91 -8.16 7.15
N ALA A 73 3.60 -7.59 5.99
CA ALA A 73 3.98 -8.17 4.70
C ALA A 73 5.50 -8.27 4.53
N GLN A 74 6.26 -7.30 5.03
CA GLN A 74 7.73 -7.34 5.00
C GLN A 74 8.30 -8.33 6.00
N GLU A 75 7.78 -8.37 7.24
CA GLU A 75 8.16 -9.33 8.28
C GLU A 75 7.93 -10.78 7.82
N ALA A 76 6.85 -11.02 7.07
CA ALA A 76 6.53 -12.31 6.47
C ALA A 76 7.29 -12.62 5.16
N GLY A 77 8.09 -11.68 4.64
CA GLY A 77 8.81 -11.84 3.37
C GLY A 77 7.92 -11.82 2.11
N ILE A 78 6.67 -11.36 2.23
CA ILE A 78 5.69 -11.29 1.13
C ILE A 78 5.96 -10.08 0.23
N GLY A 79 6.39 -8.95 0.81
CA GLY A 79 6.63 -7.71 0.06
C GLY A 79 7.73 -6.84 0.67
N SER A 80 8.56 -6.25 -0.18
CA SER A 80 9.72 -5.44 0.20
C SER A 80 9.76 -4.05 -0.44
N PHE A 81 8.87 -3.78 -1.40
CA PHE A 81 8.76 -2.48 -2.06
C PHE A 81 7.29 -2.17 -2.32
N TRP A 82 6.90 -0.91 -2.08
CA TRP A 82 5.52 -0.47 -2.13
C TRP A 82 5.36 0.72 -3.05
N ARG A 83 4.27 0.73 -3.81
CA ARG A 83 3.89 1.84 -4.68
C ARG A 83 2.60 2.45 -4.15
N LEU A 84 2.67 3.73 -3.76
CA LEU A 84 1.50 4.49 -3.33
C LEU A 84 0.93 5.25 -4.53
N TYR A 85 -0.37 5.11 -4.76
CA TYR A 85 -1.10 5.90 -5.74
C TYR A 85 -2.44 6.33 -5.18
N ALA A 86 -2.91 7.52 -5.57
CA ALA A 86 -4.25 7.98 -5.23
C ALA A 86 -5.19 7.66 -6.39
N THR A 87 -6.26 6.90 -6.13
CA THR A 87 -7.31 6.62 -7.12
C THR A 87 -8.09 7.88 -7.51
N ARG A 88 -8.09 8.89 -6.63
CA ARG A 88 -8.74 10.18 -6.86
C ARG A 88 -7.84 11.31 -6.39
N VAL A 89 -7.46 12.20 -7.31
CA VAL A 89 -6.72 13.42 -7.01
C VAL A 89 -7.65 14.61 -7.23
N HIS A 90 -7.86 15.41 -6.19
CA HIS A 90 -8.81 16.52 -6.21
C HIS A 90 -8.25 17.83 -6.77
N ARG A 91 -6.98 17.83 -7.20
CA ARG A 91 -6.29 18.99 -7.74
C ARG A 91 -5.32 18.56 -8.84
N PRO A 92 -5.01 19.43 -9.80
CA PRO A 92 -3.94 19.17 -10.76
C PRO A 92 -2.60 18.95 -10.05
N LEU A 93 -1.86 17.93 -10.48
CA LEU A 93 -0.48 17.72 -10.06
C LEU A 93 0.45 18.33 -11.09
N GLN A 94 1.57 18.90 -10.64
CA GLN A 94 2.62 19.36 -11.54
C GLN A 94 3.38 18.16 -12.09
N THR A 95 3.35 17.99 -13.40
CA THR A 95 4.00 16.89 -14.12
C THR A 95 5.27 17.34 -14.85
N VAL A 96 5.68 18.61 -14.68
CA VAL A 96 6.92 19.16 -15.24
C VAL A 96 7.66 19.93 -14.15
N THR A 97 8.95 19.63 -13.98
CA THR A 97 9.82 20.31 -13.02
C THR A 97 10.30 21.68 -13.55
N PRO A 98 10.78 22.60 -12.70
CA PRO A 98 11.40 23.84 -13.16
C PRO A 98 12.59 23.65 -14.11
N SER A 99 13.29 22.52 -14.01
CA SER A 99 14.40 22.13 -14.90
C SER A 99 13.96 21.56 -16.25
N GLY A 100 12.65 21.38 -16.50
CA GLY A 100 12.12 20.84 -17.75
C GLY A 100 11.93 19.32 -17.79
N ARG A 101 12.32 18.58 -16.74
CA ARG A 101 12.03 17.14 -16.62
C ARG A 101 10.53 16.88 -16.53
N VAL A 102 10.05 15.84 -17.21
CA VAL A 102 8.64 15.47 -17.36
C VAL A 102 8.35 14.18 -16.58
N TRP A 103 7.20 14.12 -15.92
CA TRP A 103 6.71 12.93 -15.23
C TRP A 103 6.46 11.78 -16.22
N ASN A 104 7.04 10.61 -15.93
CA ASN A 104 6.82 9.37 -16.68
C ASN A 104 5.99 8.39 -15.83
N GLU A 105 4.77 8.12 -16.28
CA GLU A 105 3.81 7.24 -15.58
C GLU A 105 4.22 5.77 -15.57
N GLN A 106 5.05 5.33 -16.53
CA GLN A 106 5.52 3.95 -16.60
C GLN A 106 6.66 3.72 -15.59
N THR A 107 7.59 4.65 -15.50
CA THR A 107 8.77 4.53 -14.63
C THR A 107 8.59 5.13 -13.25
N TRP A 108 7.52 5.92 -13.04
CA TRP A 108 7.21 6.61 -11.80
C TRP A 108 8.31 7.61 -11.38
N LYS A 109 8.91 8.28 -12.37
CA LYS A 109 10.03 9.20 -12.19
C LYS A 109 9.86 10.43 -13.08
N PHE A 110 10.48 11.54 -12.67
CA PHE A 110 10.73 12.64 -13.60
C PHE A 110 11.91 12.28 -14.50
N GLU A 111 11.80 12.51 -15.80
CA GLU A 111 12.80 12.13 -16.80
C GLU A 111 13.07 13.30 -17.75
N GLU A 112 14.20 13.26 -18.45
CA GLU A 112 14.46 14.22 -19.52
C GLU A 112 13.43 14.05 -20.64
N PRO A 113 12.95 15.14 -21.26
CA PRO A 113 12.01 15.03 -22.36
C PRO A 113 12.65 14.25 -23.53
N PRO A 114 11.87 13.46 -24.27
CA PRO A 114 12.39 12.75 -25.44
C PRO A 114 12.96 13.77 -26.44
N LYS A 115 14.13 13.47 -26.99
CA LYS A 115 14.72 14.29 -28.05
C LYS A 115 13.74 14.33 -29.23
N PRO A 116 13.52 15.51 -29.85
CA PRO A 116 12.70 15.57 -31.04
C PRO A 116 13.27 14.64 -32.11
N SER A 117 12.42 13.79 -32.69
CA SER A 117 12.81 12.97 -33.83
C SER A 117 13.31 13.88 -34.96
N PRO A 118 14.41 13.52 -35.67
CA PRO A 118 14.84 14.29 -36.82
C PRO A 118 13.68 14.34 -37.82
N THR A 119 13.28 15.55 -38.20
CA THR A 119 12.29 15.78 -39.25
C THR A 119 12.77 15.04 -40.48
N VAL A 120 12.01 14.05 -40.95
CA VAL A 120 12.28 13.40 -42.23
C VAL A 120 12.16 14.49 -43.27
N GLY A 121 13.29 14.99 -43.75
CA GLY A 121 13.35 16.00 -44.78
C GLY A 121 12.61 15.48 -46.01
N GLU A 122 11.66 16.27 -46.50
CA GLU A 122 11.08 16.12 -47.83
C GLU A 122 12.23 16.13 -48.84
N HIS A 123 12.60 14.96 -49.35
CA HIS A 123 13.33 14.86 -50.60
C HIS A 123 12.35 15.22 -51.71
N GLN A 124 12.45 16.48 -52.17
CA GLN A 124 11.91 16.92 -53.46
C GLN A 124 12.73 16.32 -54.61
#